data_AF-A0A0G4PYF5-F1
#
_entry.id   AF-A0A0G4PYF5-F1
#
_cell.length_a   1.000
_cell.length_b   1.000
_cell.length_c   1.000
_cell.angle_alpha   90.00
_cell.angle_beta   90.00
_cell.angle_gamma   90.00
#
_symmetry.space_group_name_H-M   'P 1'
#
loop_
_entity.id
_entity.type
_entity.pdbx_description
1 polymer ?
#
loop_
_entity_poly.entity_id
_entity_poly.type
_entity_poly.pdbx_seq_one_letter_code
_entity_poly.pdbx_strand_id
1 'polypeptide(L)' 'MRWKHERQFGAQIKRFLTDNGREYLPIGIYLESQGVKFDTSPPYCKGQNGLAERTNRTIRERINTLLSDAKLPPS' A
#
# COMPACT_ATOMS: atom_id res chain seq x y z
N MET A 1 -4.51 21.23 8.16
CA MET A 1 -3.67 20.52 7.17
C MET A 1 -4.48 19.33 6.66
N ARG A 2 -4.78 19.23 5.36
CA ARG A 2 -5.68 18.23 4.76
C ARG A 2 -4.85 17.22 3.95
N TRP A 3 -5.05 15.91 4.06
CA TRP A 3 -4.06 14.85 3.69
C TRP A 3 -4.02 14.49 2.20
N LYS A 4 -2.85 14.16 1.64
CA LYS A 4 -2.60 14.02 0.18
C LYS A 4 -3.19 12.74 -0.45
N HIS A 5 -3.50 11.71 0.34
CA HIS A 5 -4.12 10.46 -0.14
C HIS A 5 -5.66 10.46 -0.07
N GLU A 6 -6.27 11.25 0.82
CA GLU A 6 -7.66 11.71 0.64
C GLU A 6 -7.78 12.58 -0.63
N ARG A 7 -6.73 13.31 -1.00
CA ARG A 7 -6.80 14.33 -2.06
C ARG A 7 -6.71 13.81 -3.49
N GLN A 8 -5.96 12.74 -3.77
CA GLN A 8 -5.82 12.27 -5.16
C GLN A 8 -7.11 11.68 -5.70
N PHE A 9 -7.87 10.97 -4.86
CA PHE A 9 -9.14 10.35 -5.23
C PHE A 9 -10.36 10.96 -4.53
N GLY A 10 -10.17 11.98 -3.69
CA GLY A 10 -11.25 12.62 -2.93
C GLY A 10 -11.93 11.71 -1.89
N ALA A 11 -11.36 10.53 -1.59
CA ALA A 11 -12.01 9.48 -0.82
C ALA A 11 -11.40 9.33 0.57
N GLN A 12 -12.26 9.26 1.59
CA GLN A 12 -11.85 8.98 2.96
C GLN A 12 -11.54 7.50 3.15
N ILE A 13 -10.36 7.21 3.69
CA ILE A 13 -9.94 5.84 4.01
C ILE A 13 -10.64 5.42 5.31
N LYS A 14 -11.45 4.36 5.25
CA LYS A 14 -12.17 3.84 6.44
C LYS A 14 -11.37 2.81 7.22
N ARG A 15 -10.56 2.00 6.53
CA ARG A 15 -9.77 0.91 7.10
C ARG A 15 -8.48 0.74 6.31
N PHE A 16 -7.39 0.50 7.03
CA PHE A 16 -6.08 0.16 6.50
C PHE A 16 -5.67 -1.21 7.03
N LEU A 17 -5.46 -2.17 6.14
CA LEU A 17 -5.04 -3.54 6.46
C LEU A 17 -3.62 -3.74 5.96
N THR A 18 -2.72 -4.17 6.82
CA THR A 18 -1.35 -4.54 6.43
C THR A 18 -1.09 -6.00 6.69
N ASP A 19 -0.02 -6.52 6.09
CA ASP A 19 0.52 -7.78 6.55
C ASP A 19 1.05 -7.66 7.99
N ASN A 20 1.50 -8.76 8.58
CA ASN A 20 2.06 -8.77 9.92
C ASN A 20 3.49 -8.17 9.97
N GLY A 21 3.86 -7.36 8.97
CA GLY A 21 5.08 -6.58 8.94
C GLY A 21 5.05 -5.50 10.02
N ARG A 22 6.19 -5.32 10.70
CA ARG A 22 6.33 -4.31 11.76
C ARG A 22 6.56 -2.90 11.23
N GLU A 23 6.88 -2.78 9.95
CA GLU A 23 7.21 -1.53 9.26
C GLU A 23 6.04 -0.54 9.24
N TYR A 24 4.80 -1.06 9.27
CA TYR A 24 3.59 -0.25 9.26
C TYR A 24 2.98 0.01 10.65
N LEU A 25 3.58 -0.51 11.73
CA LEU A 25 3.09 -0.23 13.08
C LEU A 25 3.15 1.27 13.45
N PRO A 26 4.22 2.02 13.12
CA PRO A 26 4.27 3.46 13.42
C PRO A 26 3.19 4.25 12.68
N ILE A 27 2.87 3.86 11.44
CA ILE A 27 1.80 4.52 10.68
C ILE A 27 0.41 4.10 11.16
N GLY A 28 0.25 2.89 11.68
CA GLY A 28 -0.98 2.41 12.30
C GLY A 28 -1.44 3.31 13.45
N ILE A 29 -0.54 3.62 14.39
CA ILE A 29 -0.81 4.53 15.52
C ILE A 29 -1.30 5.89 15.02
N TYR A 30 -0.62 6.41 14.00
CA TYR A 30 -1.00 7.68 13.39
C TYR A 30 -2.38 7.60 12.71
N LEU A 31 -2.69 6.53 11.96
CA LEU A 31 -3.97 6.32 11.29
C LEU A 31 -5.13 6.19 12.28
N GLU A 32 -4.93 5.47 13.38
CA GLU A 32 -5.93 5.35 14.45
C GLU A 32 -6.22 6.71 15.10
N SER A 33 -5.19 7.55 15.31
CA SER A 33 -5.38 8.94 15.79
C SER A 33 -6.23 9.81 14.87
N GLN A 34 -6.30 9.46 13.58
CA GLN A 34 -7.11 10.15 12.57
C GLN A 34 -8.46 9.47 12.35
N GLY A 35 -8.81 8.46 13.16
CA GLY A 35 -10.08 7.73 13.07
C GLY A 35 -10.12 6.66 11.97
N VAL A 36 -8.98 6.31 11.36
CA VAL A 36 -8.88 5.23 10.40
C VAL A 36 -8.57 3.93 11.14
N LYS A 37 -9.40 2.89 10.92
CA LYS A 37 -9.15 1.60 11.57
C LYS A 37 -7.90 0.93 10.99
N PHE A 38 -6.94 0.58 11.84
CA PHE A 38 -5.76 -0.18 11.48
C PHE A 38 -5.91 -1.65 11.88
N ASP A 39 -5.78 -2.56 10.92
CA ASP A 39 -5.79 -4.01 11.16
C ASP A 39 -4.50 -4.63 10.61
N THR A 40 -3.99 -5.67 11.26
CA THR A 40 -2.92 -6.52 10.70
C THR A 40 -3.47 -7.89 10.36
N SER A 41 -3.06 -8.45 9.23
CA SER A 41 -3.51 -9.77 8.81
C SER A 41 -3.00 -10.84 9.80
N PRO A 42 -3.83 -11.83 10.18
CA PRO A 42 -3.36 -12.96 10.97
C PRO A 42 -2.19 -13.65 10.28
N PRO A 43 -1.23 -14.22 11.03
CA PRO A 43 -0.19 -15.06 10.43
C PRO A 43 -0.86 -16.13 9.55
N TYR A 44 -0.29 -16.35 8.36
CA TYR A 44 -0.77 -17.28 7.32
C TYR A 44 -2.01 -16.86 6.50
N CYS A 45 -2.64 -15.71 6.76
CA CYS A 45 -3.72 -15.16 5.92
C CYS A 45 -3.20 -14.36 4.70
N LYS A 46 -2.39 -14.99 3.83
CA LYS A 46 -1.81 -14.33 2.64
C LYS A 46 -2.86 -13.84 1.63
N GLY A 47 -4.07 -14.42 1.64
CA GLY A 47 -5.13 -14.06 0.69
C GLY A 47 -5.62 -12.62 0.82
N GLN A 48 -5.58 -12.04 2.02
CA GLN A 48 -6.06 -10.67 2.26
C GLN A 48 -5.13 -9.61 1.68
N ASN A 49 -3.81 -9.86 1.72
CA ASN A 49 -2.82 -8.98 1.10
C ASN A 49 -2.67 -9.21 -0.41
N GLY A 50 -3.29 -10.27 -0.95
CA GLY A 50 -3.12 -10.66 -2.34
C GLY A 50 -3.54 -9.59 -3.36
N LEU A 51 -4.49 -8.70 -3.02
CA LEU A 51 -4.84 -7.58 -3.90
C LEU A 51 -3.73 -6.53 -3.97
N ALA A 52 -3.15 -6.17 -2.81
CA ALA A 52 -2.03 -5.24 -2.74
C ALA A 52 -0.80 -5.83 -3.42
N GLU A 53 -0.49 -7.11 -3.17
CA GLU A 53 0.62 -7.81 -3.81
C GLU A 53 0.49 -7.88 -5.34
N ARG A 54 -0.70 -8.20 -5.86
CA ARG A 54 -0.96 -8.20 -7.31
C ARG A 54 -0.79 -6.80 -7.90
N THR A 55 -1.30 -5.78 -7.22
CA THR A 55 -1.18 -4.40 -7.68
C THR A 55 0.29 -3.95 -7.70
N ASN A 56 1.06 -4.27 -6.66
CA ASN A 56 2.49 -3.98 -6.58
C ASN A 56 3.27 -4.69 -7.69
N ARG A 57 2.92 -5.95 -8.01
CA ARG A 57 3.51 -6.68 -9.14
C ARG A 57 3.24 -5.97 -10.47
N THR A 58 1.99 -5.60 -10.75
CA THR A 58 1.62 -4.89 -11.97
C THR A 58 2.36 -3.55 -12.09
N ILE A 59 2.53 -2.81 -10.99
CA ILE A 59 3.29 -1.56 -10.99
C ILE A 59 4.76 -1.82 -11.31
N ARG A 60 5.39 -2.81 -10.69
CA ARG A 60 6.78 -3.17 -10.96
C ARG A 60 6.99 -3.61 -12.41
N GLU A 61 6.09 -4.41 -12.95
CA GLU A 61 6.13 -4.84 -14.35
C GLU A 61 6.05 -3.63 -15.30
N ARG A 62 5.13 -2.70 -15.05
CA ARG A 62 5.02 -1.45 -15.82
C ARG A 62 6.31 -0.62 -15.75
N ILE A 63 6.90 -0.47 -14.58
CA ILE A 63 8.18 0.24 -14.41
C ILE A 63 9.27 -0.42 -15.26
N ASN A 64 9.38 -1.75 -15.22
CA ASN A 64 10.34 -2.48 -16.03
C ASN A 64 10.11 -2.29 -17.53
N THR A 65 8.85 -2.28 -17.98
CA THR A 65 8.51 -1.98 -19.38
C THR A 65 8.96 -0.57 -19.78
N LEU A 66 8.68 0.43 -18.94
CA LEU A 66 9.09 1.83 -19.20
C LEU A 66 10.62 1.98 -19.21
N LEU A 67 11.34 1.31 -18.31
CA LEU A 67 12.80 1.32 -18.28
C LEU A 67 13.39 0.67 -19.53
N SER A 68 12.83 -0.47 -19.96
CA SER A 68 13.23 -1.14 -21.20
C SER A 68 13.03 -0.27 -22.43
N ASP A 69 11.90 0.44 -22.52
CA ASP A 69 11.60 1.38 -23.61
C ASP A 69 12.59 2.55 -23.64
N ALA A 70 12.93 3.08 -22.46
CA ALA A 70 13.94 4.11 -22.27
C ALA A 70 15.40 3.62 -22.43
N LYS A 71 15.64 2.34 -22.73
CA LYS A 71 16.96 1.68 -22.80
C LYS A 71 17.77 1.80 -21.51
N LEU A 72 17.09 1.84 -20.36
CA LEU A 72 17.71 1.87 -19.04
C LEU A 72 17.73 0.45 -18.44
N PRO A 73 18.72 0.14 -17.58
CA PRO A 73 18.78 -1.16 -16.91
C PRO A 73 17.57 -1.32 -15.96
N PRO A 74 17.01 -2.53 -15.86
CA PRO A 74 15.94 -2.80 -14.91
C PRO A 74 16.44 -2.75 -13.46
N SER A 75 15.53 -2.44 -12.54
CA SER A 75 15.76 -2.36 -11.09
C SER A 75 15.60 -3.70 -10.36
#